data_AF-A0A7V7Z7Z1-F1
#
_entry.id   AF-A0A7V7Z7Z1-F1
#
_cell.length_a   1.000
_cell.length_b   1.000
_cell.length_c   1.000
_cell.angle_alpha   90.00
_cell.angle_beta   90.00
_cell.angle_gamma   90.00
#
_symmetry.space_group_name_H-M   'P 1'
#
loop_
_entity.id
_entity.type
_entity.pdbx_description
1 polymer ?
#
loop_
_entity_poly.entity_id
_entity_poly.type
_entity_poly.pdbx_seq_one_letter_code
_entity_poly.pdbx_strand_id
1 'polypeptide(L)'
;MTKIQDESSPLAAQLREDIGLAASTKADVFARLREQYDADMQAYDAAQKQKNIERQSMSAEQRERHEALDFARANVELSGGKISEEEWQHGLRWANGEIDMDAYIAGVAGKHGSTG
;
A
#
# COMPACT_ATOMS: atom_id res chain seq x y z
N MET A 1 -29.33 -22.28 -46.35
CA MET A 1 -28.69 -21.00 -46.03
C MET A 1 -28.92 -20.74 -44.55
N THR A 2 -27.91 -20.96 -43.70
CA THR A 2 -28.00 -20.59 -42.29
C THR A 2 -26.71 -19.89 -41.92
N LYS A 3 -26.74 -18.56 -41.95
CA LYS A 3 -25.73 -17.72 -41.30
C LYS A 3 -26.01 -17.82 -39.81
N ILE A 4 -25.05 -18.32 -39.04
CA ILE A 4 -24.98 -18.03 -37.60
C ILE A 4 -23.65 -17.32 -37.41
N GLN A 5 -23.69 -16.00 -37.58
CA GLN A 5 -22.68 -15.10 -37.05
C GLN A 5 -23.07 -14.89 -35.60
N ASP A 6 -22.37 -15.53 -34.68
CA ASP A 6 -22.36 -15.14 -33.28
C ASP A 6 -20.91 -14.98 -32.84
N GLU A 7 -20.33 -13.86 -33.27
CA GLU A 7 -18.99 -13.38 -32.89
C GLU A 7 -19.02 -12.63 -31.54
N SER A 8 -20.10 -12.73 -30.77
CA SER A 8 -20.31 -11.97 -29.53
C SER A 8 -20.42 -12.87 -28.29
N SER A 9 -19.84 -14.07 -28.34
CA SER A 9 -19.76 -14.94 -27.17
C SER A 9 -18.73 -14.40 -26.17
N PRO A 10 -19.07 -14.21 -24.89
CA PRO A 10 -18.09 -13.88 -23.83
C PRO A 10 -16.99 -14.94 -23.72
N LEU A 11 -17.25 -16.17 -24.17
CA LEU A 11 -16.25 -17.22 -24.29
C LEU A 11 -15.15 -16.87 -25.32
N ALA A 12 -15.50 -16.21 -26.42
CA ALA A 12 -14.54 -15.77 -27.44
C ALA A 12 -13.72 -14.56 -26.99
N ALA A 13 -14.27 -13.71 -26.11
CA ALA A 13 -13.51 -12.64 -25.47
C ALA A 13 -12.51 -13.20 -24.45
N GLN A 14 -12.94 -14.13 -23.60
CA GLN A 14 -12.07 -14.81 -22.64
C GLN A 14 -10.96 -15.61 -23.34
N LEU A 15 -11.28 -16.29 -24.45
CA LEU A 15 -10.28 -17.03 -25.22
C LEU A 15 -9.24 -16.10 -25.87
N ARG A 16 -9.62 -14.88 -26.30
CA ARG A 16 -8.67 -13.90 -26.83
C ARG A 16 -7.74 -13.34 -25.75
N GLU A 17 -8.26 -13.17 -24.54
CA GLU A 17 -7.46 -12.73 -23.38
C GLU A 17 -6.47 -13.83 -22.95
N ASP A 18 -6.93 -15.08 -22.89
CA ASP A 18 -6.12 -16.25 -22.56
C ASP A 18 -5.06 -16.56 -23.65
N ILE A 19 -5.42 -16.42 -24.94
CA ILE A 19 -4.47 -16.54 -26.06
C ILE A 19 -3.49 -15.35 -26.08
N GLY A 20 -3.93 -14.15 -25.69
CA GLY A 20 -3.08 -12.97 -25.55
C GLY A 20 -1.98 -13.15 -24.50
N LEU A 21 -2.27 -13.86 -23.40
CA LEU A 21 -1.24 -14.30 -22.45
C LEU A 21 -0.35 -15.41 -23.03
N ALA A 22 -0.91 -16.36 -23.77
CA ALA A 22 -0.16 -17.48 -24.37
C ALA A 22 0.77 -17.07 -25.53
N ALA A 23 0.51 -15.93 -26.19
CA ALA A 23 1.32 -15.40 -27.29
C ALA A 23 2.51 -14.53 -26.83
N SER A 24 2.56 -14.13 -25.55
CA SER A 24 3.67 -13.35 -25.02
C SER A 24 4.91 -14.22 -24.83
N THR A 25 6.05 -13.77 -25.36
CA THR A 25 7.31 -14.46 -25.09
C THR A 25 7.74 -14.17 -23.65
N LYS A 26 8.59 -15.03 -23.07
CA LYS A 26 9.19 -14.73 -21.76
C LYS A 26 9.88 -13.36 -21.75
N ALA A 27 10.45 -12.93 -22.88
CA ALA A 27 11.09 -11.62 -23.01
C ALA A 27 10.08 -10.47 -22.85
N ASP A 28 8.89 -10.58 -23.44
CA ASP A 28 7.82 -9.56 -23.31
C ASP A 28 7.31 -9.48 -21.87
N VAL A 29 7.16 -10.63 -21.21
CA VAL A 29 6.80 -10.69 -19.79
C VAL A 29 7.86 -10.03 -18.91
N PHE A 30 9.15 -10.32 -19.15
CA PHE A 30 10.26 -9.70 -18.41
C PHE A 30 10.36 -8.18 -18.68
N ALA A 31 10.13 -7.74 -19.91
CA ALA A 31 10.10 -6.31 -20.25
C ALA A 31 9.01 -5.59 -19.45
N ARG A 32 7.80 -6.15 -19.42
CA ARG A 32 6.68 -5.59 -18.65
C ARG A 32 6.95 -5.58 -17.14
N LEU A 33 7.51 -6.65 -16.58
CA LEU A 33 7.87 -6.71 -15.16
C LEU A 33 8.93 -5.66 -14.81
N ARG A 34 9.90 -5.44 -15.71
CA ARG A 34 10.93 -4.42 -15.52
C ARG A 34 10.34 -3.01 -15.57
N GLU A 35 9.50 -2.72 -16.55
CA GLU A 35 8.80 -1.43 -16.64
C GLU A 35 7.97 -1.15 -15.39
N GLN A 36 7.25 -2.15 -14.89
CA GLN A 36 6.49 -2.04 -13.64
C GLN A 36 7.40 -1.76 -12.45
N TYR A 37 8.51 -2.49 -12.32
CA TYR A 37 9.48 -2.28 -11.26
C TYR A 37 10.09 -0.87 -11.31
N ASP A 38 10.47 -0.39 -12.49
CA ASP A 38 11.02 0.95 -12.67
C ASP A 38 10.00 2.03 -12.30
N ALA A 39 8.71 1.83 -12.65
CA ALA A 39 7.63 2.72 -12.25
C ALA A 39 7.40 2.71 -10.72
N ASP A 40 7.40 1.54 -10.09
CA ASP A 40 7.22 1.38 -8.65
C ASP A 40 8.39 2.05 -7.88
N MET A 41 9.63 1.90 -8.36
CA MET A 41 10.80 2.57 -7.79
C MET A 41 10.70 4.10 -7.89
N GLN A 42 10.25 4.62 -9.03
CA GLN A 42 10.03 6.06 -9.18
C GLN A 42 8.93 6.58 -8.25
N ALA A 43 7.84 5.82 -8.08
CA ALA A 43 6.77 6.17 -7.16
C ALA A 43 7.26 6.18 -5.70
N TYR A 44 8.07 5.20 -5.32
CA TYR A 44 8.71 5.15 -4.01
C TYR A 44 9.60 6.37 -3.75
N ASP A 45 10.48 6.72 -4.70
CA ASP A 45 11.35 7.88 -4.58
C ASP A 45 10.58 9.19 -4.47
N ALA A 46 9.49 9.34 -5.25
CA ALA A 46 8.61 10.49 -5.16
C ALA A 46 7.92 10.58 -3.79
N ALA A 47 7.43 9.46 -3.25
CA ALA A 47 6.83 9.40 -1.93
C ALA A 47 7.82 9.77 -0.82
N GLN A 48 9.07 9.28 -0.89
CA GLN A 48 10.12 9.65 0.07
C GLN A 48 10.46 11.14 0.00
N LYS A 49 10.55 11.72 -1.21
CA LYS A 49 10.79 13.17 -1.37
C LYS A 49 9.67 13.98 -0.74
N GLN A 50 8.42 13.61 -0.99
CA GLN A 50 7.26 14.31 -0.42
C GLN A 50 7.25 14.24 1.11
N LYS A 51 7.49 13.06 1.67
CA LYS A 51 7.61 12.84 3.12
C LYS A 51 8.73 13.67 3.74
N ASN A 52 9.87 13.79 3.06
CA ASN A 52 10.97 14.64 3.52
C ASN A 52 10.58 16.12 3.54
N ILE A 53 9.83 16.60 2.55
CA ILE A 53 9.30 17.98 2.51
C ILE A 53 8.35 18.22 3.69
N GLU A 54 7.41 17.29 3.95
CA GLU A 54 6.48 17.38 5.08
C GLU A 54 7.19 17.43 6.43
N ARG A 55 8.29 16.68 6.56
CA ARG A 55 9.10 16.63 7.78
C ARG A 55 9.98 17.84 8.02
N GLN A 56 10.27 18.63 7.00
CA GLN A 56 11.12 19.83 7.14
C GLN A 56 10.48 20.90 8.04
N SER A 57 9.14 20.98 8.07
CA SER A 57 8.41 21.92 8.92
C SER A 57 8.17 21.41 10.35
N MET A 58 8.46 20.13 10.61
CA MET A 58 8.25 19.50 11.91
C MET A 58 9.39 19.79 12.89
N SER A 59 9.06 19.81 14.19
CA SER A 59 10.06 19.80 15.27
C SER A 59 10.87 18.49 15.26
N ALA A 60 12.02 18.48 15.94
CA ALA A 60 12.86 17.29 16.05
C ALA A 60 12.10 16.12 16.73
N GLU A 61 11.34 16.43 17.78
CA GLU A 61 10.52 15.46 18.50
C GLU A 61 9.40 14.88 17.62
N GLN A 62 8.68 15.73 16.88
CA GLN A 62 7.67 15.24 15.93
C GLN A 62 8.30 14.34 14.86
N ARG A 63 9.47 14.70 14.31
CA ARG A 63 10.17 13.84 13.34
C ARG A 63 10.51 12.48 13.93
N GLU A 64 11.06 12.44 15.14
CA GLU A 64 11.40 11.19 15.83
C GLU A 64 10.16 10.31 16.05
N ARG A 65 9.04 10.89 16.47
CA ARG A 65 7.78 10.14 16.65
C ARG A 65 7.21 9.63 15.33
N HIS A 66 7.26 10.44 14.27
CA HIS A 66 6.86 10.03 12.92
C HIS A 66 7.73 8.88 12.40
N GLU A 67 9.03 8.91 12.63
CA GLU A 67 9.96 7.82 12.30
C GLU A 67 9.64 6.53 13.08
N ALA A 68 9.36 6.65 14.38
CA ALA A 68 8.94 5.51 15.20
C ALA A 68 7.63 4.89 14.69
N LEU A 69 6.65 5.72 14.30
CA LEU A 69 5.36 5.27 13.78
C LEU A 69 5.51 4.53 12.43
N ASP A 70 6.33 5.06 11.51
CA ASP A 70 6.62 4.35 10.25
C ASP A 70 7.32 3.02 10.48
N PHE A 71 8.28 2.99 11.40
CA PHE A 71 9.02 1.77 11.71
C PHE A 71 8.10 0.70 12.27
N ALA A 72 7.19 1.08 13.18
CA ALA A 72 6.16 0.18 13.69
C ALA A 72 5.27 -0.37 12.56
N ARG A 73 4.81 0.50 11.64
CA ARG A 73 4.01 0.09 10.48
C ARG A 73 4.75 -0.86 9.55
N ALA A 74 5.99 -0.55 9.20
CA ALA A 74 6.81 -1.40 8.36
C ALA A 74 6.99 -2.79 8.97
N ASN A 75 7.21 -2.89 10.29
CA ASN A 75 7.34 -4.19 10.96
C ASN A 75 6.04 -5.02 10.92
N VAL A 76 4.89 -4.36 11.08
CA VAL A 76 3.59 -5.04 10.96
C VAL A 76 3.39 -5.56 9.54
N GLU A 77 3.65 -4.73 8.52
CA GLU A 77 3.49 -5.10 7.11
C GLU A 77 4.47 -6.21 6.69
N LEU A 78 5.73 -6.16 7.15
CA LEU A 78 6.72 -7.22 6.93
C LEU A 78 6.32 -8.56 7.55
N SER A 79 5.55 -8.52 8.64
CA SER A 79 5.01 -9.72 9.29
C SER A 79 3.73 -10.25 8.62
N GLY A 80 3.29 -9.62 7.51
CA GLY A 80 2.04 -9.94 6.83
C GLY A 80 0.78 -9.36 7.50
N GLY A 81 0.95 -8.53 8.54
CA GLY A 81 -0.13 -7.82 9.19
C GLY A 81 -0.53 -6.54 8.46
N LYS A 82 -1.64 -5.93 8.89
CA LYS A 82 -2.09 -4.61 8.43
C LYS A 82 -2.54 -3.79 9.63
N ILE A 83 -2.13 -2.53 9.67
CA ILE A 83 -2.65 -1.55 10.61
C ILE A 83 -3.94 -0.98 10.03
N SER A 84 -4.99 -0.88 10.84
CA SER A 84 -6.24 -0.25 10.40
C SER A 84 -6.06 1.27 10.22
N GLU A 85 -6.88 1.88 9.37
CA GLU A 85 -6.82 3.34 9.17
C GLU A 85 -7.04 4.10 10.48
N GLU A 86 -7.93 3.62 11.34
CA GLU A 86 -8.18 4.25 12.64
C GLU A 86 -6.97 4.22 13.58
N GLU A 87 -6.26 3.09 13.65
CA GLU A 87 -5.04 2.94 14.44
C GLU A 87 -3.92 3.82 13.87
N TRP A 88 -3.83 3.91 12.55
CA TRP A 88 -2.88 4.79 11.88
C TRP A 88 -3.15 6.26 12.22
N GLN A 89 -4.40 6.72 12.12
CA GLN A 89 -4.78 8.08 12.50
C GLN A 89 -4.52 8.37 13.98
N HIS A 90 -4.81 7.41 14.87
CA HIS A 90 -4.50 7.56 16.30
C HIS A 90 -2.99 7.70 16.56
N GLY A 91 -2.17 6.92 15.84
CA GLY A 91 -0.70 7.07 15.85
C GLY A 91 -0.22 8.41 15.32
N LEU A 92 -0.83 8.92 14.24
CA LEU A 92 -0.49 10.24 13.68
C LEU A 92 -0.76 11.37 14.67
N ARG A 93 -1.86 11.30 15.44
CA ARG A 93 -2.17 12.28 16.49
C ARG A 93 -1.07 12.34 17.55
N TRP A 94 -0.54 11.19 17.95
CA TRP A 94 0.60 11.13 18.88
C TRP A 94 1.88 11.70 18.25
N ALA A 95 2.16 11.32 17.00
CA ALA A 95 3.34 11.77 16.28
C ALA A 95 3.34 13.29 16.02
N ASN A 96 2.16 13.87 15.80
CA ASN A 96 1.96 15.31 15.65
C ASN A 96 2.00 16.07 17.00
N GLY A 97 1.93 15.37 18.14
CA GLY A 97 1.87 15.98 19.47
C GLY A 97 0.47 16.45 19.88
N GLU A 98 -0.58 15.98 19.21
CA GLU A 98 -1.98 16.26 19.56
C GLU A 98 -2.45 15.46 20.78
N ILE A 99 -1.84 14.30 21.02
CA ILE A 99 -2.02 13.47 22.22
C ILE A 99 -0.67 13.06 22.79
N ASP A 100 -0.62 12.83 24.10
CA ASP A 100 0.56 12.30 24.77
C ASP A 100 0.66 10.77 24.67
N MET A 101 1.74 10.20 25.22
CA MET A 101 1.98 8.76 25.19
C MET A 101 0.95 7.97 26.00
N ASP A 102 0.47 8.52 27.12
CA ASP A 102 -0.50 7.85 27.99
C ASP A 102 -1.85 7.72 27.28
N ALA A 103 -2.30 8.79 26.62
CA ALA A 103 -3.50 8.79 25.79
C ALA A 103 -3.34 7.89 24.55
N TYR A 104 -2.14 7.84 23.96
CA TYR A 104 -1.84 6.93 22.87
C TYR A 104 -2.03 5.46 23.31
N ILE A 105 -1.38 5.06 24.42
CA ILE A 105 -1.46 3.71 24.98
C ILE A 105 -2.89 3.35 25.39
N ALA A 106 -3.60 4.26 26.07
CA ALA A 106 -4.98 4.00 26.50
C ALA A 106 -5.92 3.72 25.31
N GLY A 107 -5.76 4.45 24.19
CA GLY A 107 -6.52 4.22 22.97
C GLY A 107 -6.23 2.87 22.29
N VAL A 108 -5.01 2.35 22.42
CA VAL A 108 -4.62 1.02 21.92
C VAL A 108 -5.14 -0.08 22.86
N ALA A 109 -4.96 0.08 24.16
CA ALA A 109 -5.38 -0.89 25.18
C ALA A 109 -6.91 -1.09 25.22
N GLY A 110 -7.68 -0.01 25.03
CA GLY A 110 -9.14 -0.06 24.96
C GLY A 110 -9.69 -0.88 23.79
N LYS A 111 -8.92 -1.04 22.69
CA LYS A 111 -9.32 -1.83 21.51
C LYS A 111 -8.98 -3.33 21.65
N HIS A 112 -7.88 -3.67 22.30
CA HIS A 112 -7.47 -5.08 22.49
C HIS A 112 -7.99 -5.73 23.79
N GLY A 113 -8.63 -4.95 24.68
CA GLY A 113 -9.19 -5.42 25.95
C GLY A 113 -10.56 -6.12 25.87
N SER A 114 -11.17 -6.25 24.69
CA SER A 114 -12.49 -6.92 24.51
C SER A 114 -12.34 -8.40 24.13
N THR A 115 -11.55 -9.16 24.91
CA THR A 115 -11.63 -10.62 25.00
C THR A 115 -11.50 -11.02 26.46
N GLY A 116 -12.59 -10.87 27.20
CA GLY A 116 -12.74 -11.32 28.58
C GLY A 116 -14.17 -11.78 28.80
#